data_AF-A0A920DTB1-F1
#
_entry.id   AF-A0A920DTB1-F1
#
_cell.length_a   1.000
_cell.length_b   1.000
_cell.length_c   1.000
_cell.angle_alpha   90.00
_cell.angle_beta   90.00
_cell.angle_gamma   90.00
#
_symmetry.space_group_name_H-M   'P 1'
#
loop_
_entity.id
_entity.type
_entity.pdbx_description
1 polymer ?
#
loop_
_entity_poly.entity_id
_entity_poly.type
_entity_poly.pdbx_seq_one_letter_code
_entity_poly.pdbx_strand_id
1 'polypeptide(L)'
;MKQLIDSTAFAMAQQDVRYYLNGLYLEILGGRLRVVATDGHRLALATGPALVEAADTGVIIPRKGVLELSRLWMAARPQAPRLAAIISAPPMNSLPFTSKLVDGKFPDYDA
;
A
#
# COMPACT_ATOMS: atom_id res chain seq x y z
N MET A 1 2.02 8.11 -4.89
CA MET A 1 1.18 7.01 -4.36
C MET A 1 0.45 6.24 -5.46
N LYS A 2 -0.43 6.85 -6.27
CA LYS A 2 -1.11 6.17 -7.38
C LYS A 2 -0.18 5.31 -8.26
N GLN A 3 0.94 5.89 -8.70
CA GLN A 3 1.92 5.17 -9.53
C GLN A 3 2.50 3.94 -8.81
N LEU A 4 2.75 4.01 -7.51
CA LEU A 4 3.25 2.86 -6.72
C LEU A 4 2.22 1.73 -6.71
N ILE A 5 0.94 2.06 -6.44
CA ILE A 5 -0.16 1.10 -6.48
C ILE A 5 -0.30 0.47 -7.87
N ASP A 6 -0.36 1.28 -8.93
CA ASP A 6 -0.56 0.77 -10.28
C ASP A 6 0.59 -0.14 -10.74
N SER A 7 1.82 0.17 -10.31
CA SER A 7 3.01 -0.63 -10.63
C SER A 7 3.14 -1.95 -9.84
N THR A 8 2.27 -2.21 -8.86
CA THR A 8 2.42 -3.36 -7.95
C THR A 8 1.14 -4.17 -7.79
N ALA A 9 -0.03 -3.55 -7.76
CA ALA A 9 -1.32 -4.17 -7.47
C ALA A 9 -1.69 -5.34 -8.40
N PHE A 10 -1.16 -5.38 -9.62
CA PHE A 10 -1.40 -6.46 -10.57
C PHE A 10 -0.80 -7.80 -10.10
N ALA A 11 0.20 -7.78 -9.21
CA ALA A 11 0.88 -8.96 -8.70
C ALA A 11 0.21 -9.55 -7.43
N MET A 12 -0.84 -8.92 -6.88
CA MET A 12 -1.60 -9.51 -5.78
C MET A 12 -2.26 -10.82 -6.19
N ALA A 13 -2.25 -11.80 -5.30
CA ALA A 13 -2.97 -13.06 -5.49
C ALA A 13 -4.49 -12.86 -5.63
N GLN A 14 -5.16 -13.86 -6.21
CA GLN A 14 -6.61 -13.87 -6.40
C GLN A 14 -7.21 -15.09 -5.71
N GLN A 15 -7.98 -14.86 -4.64
CA GLN A 15 -8.64 -15.91 -3.86
C GLN A 15 -7.68 -16.99 -3.35
N ASP A 16 -6.43 -16.61 -3.04
CA ASP A 16 -5.45 -17.53 -2.47
C ASP A 16 -5.79 -17.84 -1.01
N VAL A 17 -5.53 -19.08 -0.60
CA VAL A 17 -5.69 -19.54 0.79
C VAL A 17 -4.77 -18.79 1.75
N ARG A 18 -3.60 -18.35 1.26
CA ARG A 18 -2.68 -17.43 1.92
C ARG A 18 -3.25 -16.03 1.79
N TYR A 19 -4.25 -15.73 2.59
CA TYR A 19 -5.04 -14.53 2.48
C TYR A 19 -4.23 -13.21 2.57
N TYR A 20 -3.04 -13.24 3.18
CA TYR A 20 -2.08 -12.12 3.21
C TYR A 20 -1.46 -11.78 1.84
N LEU A 21 -1.48 -12.70 0.87
CA LEU A 21 -1.06 -12.46 -0.52
C LEU A 21 -2.16 -11.82 -1.39
N ASN A 22 -3.42 -11.90 -0.94
CA ASN A 22 -4.53 -11.27 -1.64
C ASN A 22 -4.56 -9.74 -1.46
N GLY A 23 -3.70 -9.20 -0.59
CA GLY A 23 -3.57 -7.77 -0.33
C GLY A 23 -2.26 -7.18 -0.86
N LEU A 24 -2.14 -5.87 -0.73
CA LEU A 24 -0.93 -5.12 -1.05
C LEU A 24 -0.20 -4.83 0.25
N TYR A 25 1.06 -5.23 0.33
CA TYR A 25 1.92 -4.85 1.43
C TYR A 25 2.41 -3.43 1.23
N LEU A 26 2.23 -2.60 2.24
CA LEU A 26 2.72 -1.24 2.27
C LEU A 26 3.57 -1.11 3.52
N GLU A 27 4.82 -0.70 3.33
CA GLU A 27 5.75 -0.50 4.41
C GLU A 27 6.43 0.86 4.34
N ILE A 28 6.91 1.30 5.49
CA ILE A 28 7.95 2.30 5.62
C ILE A 28 9.19 1.54 6.08
N LEU A 29 10.26 1.62 5.30
CA LEU A 29 11.54 1.03 5.65
C LEU A 29 12.65 2.01 5.31
N GLY A 30 13.52 2.32 6.28
CA GLY A 30 14.60 3.29 6.09
C GLY A 30 14.10 4.67 5.70
N GLY A 31 12.93 5.07 6.23
CA GLY A 31 12.29 6.34 5.91
C GLY A 31 11.73 6.44 4.49
N ARG A 32 11.58 5.33 3.76
CA ARG A 32 10.97 5.30 2.41
C ARG A 32 9.71 4.46 2.41
N LEU A 33 8.68 4.96 1.73
CA LEU A 33 7.46 4.20 1.47
C LEU A 33 7.73 3.13 0.40
N ARG A 34 7.55 1.86 0.71
CA ARG A 34 7.60 0.76 -0.25
C ARG A 34 6.22 0.10 -0.35
N VAL A 35 5.93 -0.38 -1.54
CA VAL A 35 4.70 -1.11 -1.84
C VAL A 35 5.09 -2.40 -2.54
N VAL A 36 4.57 -3.53 -2.05
CA VAL A 36 4.91 -4.87 -2.52
C VAL A 36 3.66 -5.70 -2.72
N ALA A 37 3.61 -6.47 -3.81
CA ALA A 37 2.57 -7.45 -4.05
C ALA A 37 3.17 -8.70 -4.71
N THR A 38 2.66 -9.87 -4.33
CA THR A 38 3.06 -11.15 -4.90
C THR A 38 1.93 -12.17 -4.81
N ASP A 39 1.91 -13.09 -5.77
CA ASP A 39 1.04 -14.27 -5.80
C ASP A 39 1.82 -15.56 -5.47
N GLY A 40 3.09 -15.43 -5.08
CA GLY A 40 4.03 -16.52 -4.86
C GLY A 40 4.73 -17.02 -6.13
N HIS A 41 4.33 -16.54 -7.32
CA HIS A 41 4.98 -16.86 -8.59
C HIS A 41 5.74 -15.66 -9.16
N ARG A 42 5.23 -14.45 -8.93
CA ARG A 42 5.86 -13.19 -9.33
C ARG A 42 5.76 -12.19 -8.20
N LEU A 43 6.68 -11.24 -8.17
CA LEU A 43 6.72 -10.16 -7.21
C LEU A 43 6.85 -8.83 -7.94
N ALA A 44 6.06 -7.85 -7.50
CA ALA A 44 6.19 -6.46 -7.93
C ALA A 44 6.45 -5.58 -6.71
N LEU A 45 7.48 -4.75 -6.82
CA LEU A 45 7.91 -3.84 -5.76
C LEU A 45 8.12 -2.44 -6.34
N ALA A 46 7.65 -1.44 -5.61
CA ALA A 46 7.89 -0.04 -5.96
C ALA A 46 8.20 0.78 -4.71
N THR A 47 9.22 1.63 -4.81
CA THR A 47 9.67 2.51 -3.73
C THR A 47 9.37 3.96 -4.07
N GLY A 48 8.74 4.67 -3.14
CA GLY A 48 8.48 6.09 -3.24
C GLY A 48 9.78 6.92 -3.22
N PRO A 49 9.85 8.01 -4.01
CA PRO A 49 11.04 8.86 -4.05
C PRO A 49 11.18 9.72 -2.79
N ALA A 50 10.07 10.08 -2.15
CA ALA A 50 10.03 10.96 -0.98
C ALA A 50 10.40 10.21 0.32
N LEU A 51 11.10 10.92 1.20
CA LEU A 51 11.32 10.47 2.57
C LEU A 51 10.06 10.69 3.41
N VAL A 52 9.83 9.77 4.35
CA VAL A 52 8.72 9.78 5.29
C VAL A 52 9.29 9.76 6.70
N GLU A 53 8.93 10.76 7.50
CA GLU A 53 9.25 10.78 8.93
C GLU A 53 8.28 9.89 9.69
N ALA A 54 8.58 8.61 9.75
CA ALA A 54 7.87 7.62 10.56
C ALA A 54 8.82 6.48 10.91
N ALA A 55 8.49 5.76 11.98
CA ALA A 55 9.17 4.51 12.30
C ALA A 55 8.91 3.46 11.22
N ASP A 56 9.86 2.55 11.05
CA ASP A 56 9.69 1.42 10.15
C ASP A 56 8.48 0.58 10.59
N THR A 57 7.60 0.31 9.64
CA THR A 57 6.33 -0.39 9.88
C THR A 57 5.79 -0.94 8.57
N GLY A 58 5.05 -2.04 8.63
CA GLY A 58 4.48 -2.66 7.46
C GLY A 58 3.08 -3.19 7.72
N VAL A 59 2.17 -2.96 6.79
CA VAL A 59 0.77 -3.36 6.88
C VAL A 59 0.29 -3.93 5.55
N ILE A 60 -0.66 -4.85 5.61
CA ILE A 60 -1.29 -5.43 4.43
C ILE A 60 -2.67 -4.79 4.24
N ILE A 61 -2.83 -4.08 3.12
CA ILE A 61 -4.11 -3.47 2.73
C ILE A 61 -4.88 -4.48 1.87
N PRO A 62 -6.13 -4.81 2.20
CA PRO A 62 -6.92 -5.77 1.42
C PRO A 62 -7.18 -5.24 0.01
N ARG A 63 -7.27 -6.15 -0.99
CA ARG A 63 -7.49 -5.81 -2.42
C ARG A 63 -8.55 -4.75 -2.65
N LYS A 64 -9.72 -4.88 -2.00
CA LYS A 64 -10.82 -3.90 -2.13
C LYS A 64 -10.38 -2.51 -1.66
N GLY A 65 -9.67 -2.43 -0.53
CA GLY A 65 -9.10 -1.18 -0.04
C GLY A 65 -8.11 -0.56 -1.01
N VAL A 66 -7.24 -1.38 -1.63
CA VAL A 66 -6.28 -0.93 -2.65
C VAL A 66 -6.98 -0.35 -3.88
N LEU A 67 -8.04 -1.01 -4.36
CA LEU A 67 -8.80 -0.56 -5.53
C LEU A 67 -9.54 0.76 -5.24
N GLU A 68 -10.23 0.86 -4.10
CA GLU A 68 -10.88 2.11 -3.68
C GLU A 68 -9.87 3.24 -3.50
N LEU A 69 -8.71 2.93 -2.94
CA LEU A 69 -7.64 3.90 -2.77
C LEU A 69 -7.14 4.45 -4.11
N SER A 70 -6.92 3.59 -5.11
CA SER A 70 -6.54 4.01 -6.46
C SER A 70 -7.62 4.90 -7.10
N ARG A 71 -8.90 4.54 -6.92
CA ARG A 71 -10.05 5.34 -7.41
C ARG A 71 -10.11 6.72 -6.77
N LEU A 72 -9.94 6.82 -5.45
CA LEU A 72 -9.94 8.11 -4.74
C LEU A 72 -8.79 9.01 -5.22
N TRP A 73 -7.61 8.43 -5.53
CA TRP A 73 -6.50 9.17 -6.13
C TRP A 73 -6.76 9.64 -7.57
N MET A 74 -7.64 8.97 -8.32
CA MET A 74 -8.09 9.43 -9.65
C MET A 74 -9.12 10.57 -9.54
N ALA A 75 -10.04 10.47 -8.59
CA ALA A 75 -11.10 11.45 -8.40
C ALA A 75 -10.59 12.78 -7.83
N ALA A 76 -9.47 12.75 -7.11
CA ALA A 76 -8.98 13.91 -6.40
C ALA A 76 -8.00 14.75 -7.25
N ARG A 77 -8.40 15.98 -7.56
CA ARG A 77 -7.50 17.08 -7.98
C ARG A 77 -7.77 18.28 -7.07
N PRO A 78 -6.77 18.95 -6.43
CA PRO A 78 -5.35 18.65 -6.26
C PRO A 78 -5.01 17.86 -4.97
N GLN A 79 -5.99 17.17 -4.36
CA GLN A 79 -5.93 16.71 -2.97
C GLN A 79 -5.66 15.20 -2.88
N ALA A 80 -4.50 14.74 -2.41
CA ALA A 80 -4.25 13.30 -2.28
C ALA A 80 -5.09 12.69 -1.11
N PRO A 81 -5.68 11.48 -1.28
CA PRO A 81 -6.26 10.71 -0.18
C PRO A 81 -5.27 10.49 0.97
N ARG A 82 -5.74 10.68 2.21
CA ARG A 82 -5.00 10.34 3.43
C ARG A 82 -5.28 8.89 3.77
N LEU A 83 -4.25 8.06 3.75
CA LEU A 83 -4.38 6.71 4.28
C LEU A 83 -4.21 6.78 5.81
N ALA A 84 -5.29 6.71 6.58
CA ALA A 84 -5.23 6.80 8.04
C ALA A 84 -4.41 5.66 8.68
N ALA A 85 -4.18 4.57 7.95
CA ALA A 85 -3.42 3.42 8.42
C ALA A 85 -1.89 3.58 8.34
N ILE A 86 -1.36 4.56 7.59
CA ILE A 86 0.09 4.82 7.51
C ILE A 86 0.36 6.30 7.76
N ILE A 87 1.13 6.52 8.81
CA ILE A 87 1.46 7.76 9.49
C ILE A 87 2.11 8.78 8.54
N SER A 88 1.53 9.98 8.45
CA SER A 88 2.21 11.29 8.54
C SER A 88 1.17 12.43 8.50
N ALA A 89 1.49 13.58 9.11
CA ALA A 89 0.60 14.73 9.26
C ALA A 89 0.17 15.31 7.89
N PRO A 90 -1.13 15.61 7.68
CA PRO A 90 -1.66 15.94 6.35
C PRO A 90 -1.40 17.41 5.95
N PRO A 91 -1.24 17.71 4.64
CA PRO A 91 -1.59 19.02 4.12
C PRO A 91 -3.09 19.26 4.33
N MET A 92 -3.48 20.53 4.56
CA MET A 92 -4.79 20.98 5.07
C MET A 92 -6.04 20.63 4.21
N ASN A 93 -5.91 19.78 3.19
CA ASN A 93 -6.89 19.51 2.14
C ASN A 93 -6.78 18.04 1.65
N SER A 94 -7.02 17.04 2.51
CA SER A 94 -6.93 15.62 2.13
C SER A 94 -8.20 14.85 2.49
N LEU A 95 -8.69 13.99 1.59
CA LEU A 95 -9.83 13.09 1.86
C LEU A 95 -9.42 11.95 2.80
N PRO A 96 -10.08 11.75 3.95
CA PRO A 96 -9.77 10.64 4.84
C PRO A 96 -10.16 9.30 4.18
N PHE A 97 -9.24 8.34 4.23
CA PHE A 97 -9.47 6.95 3.84
C PHE A 97 -9.14 6.02 4.99
N THR A 98 -10.08 5.12 5.32
CA THR A 98 -9.94 4.11 6.37
C THR A 98 -10.23 2.74 5.78
N SER A 99 -9.38 1.76 6.09
CA SER A 99 -9.57 0.36 5.70
C SER A 99 -9.20 -0.54 6.87
N LYS A 100 -9.84 -1.71 6.97
CA LYS A 100 -9.34 -2.79 7.83
C LYS A 100 -8.05 -3.33 7.23
N LEU A 101 -7.10 -3.67 8.08
CA LEU A 101 -5.87 -4.34 7.67
C LEU A 101 -6.09 -5.84 7.64
N VAL A 102 -5.28 -6.53 6.85
CA VAL A 102 -5.23 -8.00 6.82
C VAL A 102 -4.23 -8.45 7.88
N ASP A 103 -4.67 -9.28 8.81
CA ASP A 103 -3.82 -9.84 9.87
C ASP A 103 -2.94 -10.97 9.35
N GLY A 104 -1.67 -10.71 9.08
CA GLY A 104 -0.75 -11.74 8.64
C GLY A 104 0.67 -11.23 8.49
N LYS A 105 1.63 -12.15 8.46
CA LYS A 105 3.01 -11.84 8.14
C LYS A 105 3.17 -11.88 6.63
N PHE A 106 3.50 -10.74 6.02
CA PHE A 106 3.88 -10.73 4.61
C PHE A 106 5.21 -11.49 4.45
N PRO A 107 5.40 -12.27 3.37
CA PRO A 107 6.66 -12.99 3.15
C PRO A 107 7.85 -12.03 3.08
N ASP A 108 9.02 -12.53 3.48
CA ASP A 108 10.27 -11.83 3.20
C ASP A 108 10.53 -11.82 1.68
N TYR A 109 10.98 -10.68 1.16
CA TYR A 109 11.21 -10.43 -0.25
C TYR A 109 12.58 -9.77 -0.54
N ASP A 110 13.39 -9.51 0.48
CA ASP A 110 14.73 -8.91 0.33
C ASP A 110 15.82 -9.99 0.11
N ALA A 111 15.50 -11.03 -0.66
CA ALA A 111 16.40 -12.14 -0.98
C ALA A 111 17.61 -11.74 -1.83
#